data_AF-A0A8S0XY13-F1
#
_entry.id   AF-A0A8S0XY13-F1
#
_cell.length_a   1.000
_cell.length_b   1.000
_cell.length_c   1.000
_cell.angle_alpha   90.00
_cell.angle_beta   90.00
_cell.angle_gamma   90.00
#
_symmetry.space_group_name_H-M   'P 1'
#
loop_
_entity.id
_entity.type
_entity.pdbx_description
1 polymer ?
#
loop_
_entity_poly.entity_id
_entity_poly.type
_entity_poly.pdbx_seq_one_letter_code
_entity_poly.pdbx_strand_id
1 'polypeptide(L)'
;MRFNVILSVTFLASFAAGLVIPSNEVETRDLKIRESLLDDSVDSLVFKGEPKRTKTQKARAAVARTERTKNKEAKKTSFQTATKAHRKTTNLPARTSKFHVPAGGGKPAHTYTGKDVRKAVFDSHREAQRVKTLSKTQAKKSPLKSFNNYPHEAPKPGGGTKPLPHMTVDKKKKHTQPGREFPLPNHHGPSTPSPARVITQKTKGGHYTFKGVISHDQSRTDKTKGTGYNDHFQVKERKRKRK
;
A
#
# COMPACT_ATOMS: atom_id res chain seq x y z
N MET A 1 -15.24 2.23 -49.37
CA MET A 1 -14.08 3.14 -49.20
C MET A 1 -12.89 2.31 -48.75
N ARG A 2 -11.81 2.32 -49.54
CA ARG A 2 -10.51 1.70 -49.24
C ARG A 2 -9.62 2.74 -48.56
N PHE A 3 -8.87 2.37 -47.52
CA PHE A 3 -7.39 2.25 -47.53
C PHE A 3 -6.81 2.09 -46.11
N ASN A 4 -5.84 1.17 -46.04
CA ASN A 4 -4.98 0.78 -44.93
C ASN A 4 -4.11 1.92 -44.40
N VAL A 5 -3.60 1.81 -43.16
CA VAL A 5 -2.15 1.76 -42.84
C VAL A 5 -1.96 1.15 -41.43
N ILE A 6 -1.26 0.02 -41.39
CA ILE A 6 -0.55 -0.50 -40.21
C ILE A 6 0.82 0.18 -40.19
N LEU A 7 1.24 0.78 -39.07
CA LEU A 7 2.66 0.96 -38.79
C LEU A 7 2.93 0.91 -37.28
N SER A 8 3.66 -0.14 -36.90
CA SER A 8 4.27 -0.40 -35.60
C SER A 8 5.46 0.52 -35.36
N VAL A 9 5.56 1.12 -34.17
CA VAL A 9 6.84 1.66 -33.66
C VAL A 9 7.02 1.25 -32.20
N THR A 10 7.81 0.20 -32.02
CA THR A 10 8.51 -0.14 -30.78
C THR A 10 9.56 0.94 -30.48
N PHE A 11 9.49 1.57 -29.30
CA PHE A 11 10.63 2.33 -28.76
C PHE A 11 11.08 1.67 -27.46
N LEU A 12 12.03 0.74 -27.61
CA LEU A 12 12.91 0.25 -26.57
C LEU A 12 14.20 1.08 -26.68
N ALA A 13 14.48 1.95 -25.71
CA ALA A 13 15.76 2.64 -25.63
C ALA A 13 16.32 2.49 -24.22
N SER A 14 17.14 1.45 -24.08
CA SER A 14 18.08 1.26 -22.97
C SER A 14 19.21 2.27 -23.12
N PHE A 15 19.35 3.20 -22.17
CA PHE A 15 20.60 3.92 -21.94
C PHE A 15 21.15 3.50 -20.57
N ALA A 16 21.95 2.45 -20.60
CA ALA A 16 22.90 2.11 -19.56
C ALA A 16 24.23 2.76 -19.95
N ALA A 17 24.57 3.88 -19.30
CA ALA A 17 25.94 4.36 -19.21
C ALA A 17 26.28 4.36 -17.72
N GLY A 18 27.15 3.42 -17.35
CA GLY A 18 27.56 3.16 -15.99
C GLY A 18 28.41 4.28 -15.41
N LEU A 19 28.37 4.38 -14.08
CA LEU A 19 29.47 4.90 -13.29
C LEU A 19 29.66 3.91 -12.15
N VAL A 20 30.34 2.81 -12.49
CA VAL A 20 30.93 1.87 -11.53
C VAL A 20 32.34 2.37 -11.28
N ILE A 21 32.62 2.78 -10.05
CA ILE A 21 33.96 3.04 -9.55
C ILE A 21 34.45 1.72 -8.94
N PRO A 22 35.57 1.18 -9.43
CA PRO A 22 36.62 0.76 -8.51
C PRO A 22 37.99 1.26 -9.01
N SER A 23 38.68 2.00 -8.16
CA SER A 23 40.03 2.48 -8.36
C SER A 23 41.00 1.37 -7.93
N ASN A 24 41.70 0.75 -8.88
CA ASN A 24 42.95 0.04 -8.59
C ASN A 24 44.11 0.93 -9.02
N GLU A 25 44.95 1.21 -8.03
CA GLU A 25 46.41 1.29 -8.06
C GLU A 25 47.09 2.07 -9.19
N VAL A 26 47.59 3.22 -8.75
CA VAL A 26 48.70 4.01 -9.25
C VAL A 26 49.91 3.11 -9.58
N GLU A 27 50.31 3.07 -10.85
CA GLU A 27 51.65 2.64 -11.23
C GLU A 27 52.35 3.78 -11.98
N THR A 28 53.18 4.50 -11.24
CA THR A 28 54.14 5.49 -11.71
C THR A 28 55.41 4.80 -12.17
N ARG A 29 55.62 4.65 -13.49
CA ARG A 29 56.90 4.51 -14.23
C ARG A 29 56.55 4.86 -15.69
N ASP A 30 57.18 5.71 -16.48
CA ASP A 30 58.47 6.40 -16.51
C ASP A 30 58.26 7.64 -17.41
N LEU A 31 58.50 8.86 -16.93
CA LEU A 31 59.66 9.69 -17.31
C LEU A 31 60.38 9.25 -18.60
N LYS A 32 59.89 9.63 -19.80
CA LYS A 32 60.75 9.76 -21.01
C LYS A 32 60.15 10.40 -22.27
N ILE A 33 59.11 11.25 -22.16
CA ILE A 33 58.65 12.07 -23.29
C ILE A 33 58.52 13.53 -22.86
N ARG A 34 59.61 14.06 -22.30
CA ARG A 34 59.98 15.47 -22.45
C ARG A 34 61.00 15.46 -23.58
N GLU A 35 60.61 15.98 -24.74
CA GLU A 35 61.43 16.33 -25.93
C GLU A 35 60.70 15.87 -27.20
N SER A 36 59.64 16.57 -27.54
CA SER A 36 59.35 16.83 -28.94
C SER A 36 58.40 18.02 -29.05
N LEU A 37 58.96 19.12 -29.54
CA LEU A 37 58.30 20.26 -30.16
C LEU A 37 57.62 21.29 -29.22
N LEU A 38 58.50 22.10 -28.64
CA LEU A 38 58.41 23.55 -28.84
C LEU A 38 58.33 23.84 -30.36
N ASP A 39 57.19 24.33 -30.83
CA ASP A 39 57.00 25.32 -31.90
C ASP A 39 55.55 25.22 -32.38
N ASP A 40 54.68 26.09 -31.87
CA ASP A 40 54.05 27.09 -32.73
C ASP A 40 53.09 27.98 -31.94
N SER A 41 53.34 29.26 -32.12
CA SER A 41 52.52 30.41 -31.77
C SER A 41 51.07 30.28 -32.22
N VAL A 42 50.12 30.57 -31.32
CA VAL A 42 49.06 31.55 -31.60
C VAL A 42 48.36 32.01 -30.31
N ASP A 43 48.42 33.31 -30.08
CA ASP A 43 47.39 34.08 -29.40
C ASP A 43 45.99 33.63 -29.83
N SER A 44 45.10 33.33 -28.90
CA SER A 44 43.69 33.74 -29.03
C SER A 44 42.83 33.45 -27.79
N LEU A 45 42.23 34.55 -27.33
CA LEU A 45 40.85 34.64 -26.85
C LEU A 45 40.51 34.01 -25.50
N VAL A 46 40.47 34.93 -24.52
CA VAL A 46 39.51 34.96 -23.42
C VAL A 46 38.18 34.32 -23.80
N PHE A 47 37.84 33.21 -23.16
CA PHE A 47 36.45 32.77 -23.01
C PHE A 47 36.16 32.51 -21.53
N LYS A 48 35.91 33.58 -20.77
CA LYS A 48 35.16 33.50 -19.50
C LYS A 48 33.70 33.18 -19.82
N GLY A 49 33.44 31.94 -20.23
CA GLY A 49 32.09 31.40 -20.36
C GLY A 49 31.67 30.74 -19.06
N GLU A 50 31.22 31.51 -18.06
CA GLU A 50 30.48 30.94 -16.95
C GLU A 50 29.26 30.18 -17.50
N PRO A 51 29.04 28.89 -17.17
CA PRO A 51 27.88 28.20 -17.68
C PRO A 51 26.63 28.78 -17.00
N LYS A 52 25.70 29.29 -17.80
CA LYS A 52 24.33 29.75 -17.46
C LYS A 52 23.47 28.61 -16.86
N ARG A 53 23.91 27.95 -15.79
CA ARG A 53 23.24 26.82 -15.11
C ARG A 53 22.27 27.24 -13.99
N THR A 54 22.18 28.52 -13.66
CA THR A 54 21.57 28.97 -12.39
C THR A 54 20.07 29.23 -12.45
N LYS A 55 19.50 29.70 -13.58
CA LYS A 55 18.05 30.03 -13.65
C LYS A 55 17.17 28.79 -13.72
N THR A 56 17.54 27.78 -14.50
CA THR A 56 16.77 26.54 -14.67
C THR A 56 16.80 25.65 -13.42
N GLN A 57 17.92 25.58 -12.70
CA GLN A 57 18.03 24.85 -11.43
C GLN A 57 17.22 25.51 -10.30
N LYS A 58 17.27 26.84 -10.19
CA LYS A 58 16.45 27.59 -9.22
C LYS A 58 14.95 27.43 -9.49
N ALA A 59 14.52 27.47 -10.75
CA ALA A 59 13.13 27.21 -11.13
C ALA A 59 12.68 25.78 -10.80
N ARG A 60 13.49 24.76 -11.12
CA ARG A 60 13.20 23.36 -10.76
C ARG A 60 13.14 23.16 -9.24
N ALA A 61 14.03 23.79 -8.49
CA ALA A 61 14.02 23.74 -7.02
C ALA A 61 12.79 24.43 -6.42
N ALA A 62 12.34 25.55 -7.00
CA ALA A 62 11.11 26.24 -6.59
C ALA A 62 9.87 25.36 -6.85
N VAL A 63 9.76 24.75 -8.03
CA VAL A 63 8.68 23.80 -8.35
C VAL A 63 8.69 22.61 -7.38
N ALA A 64 9.84 21.98 -7.16
CA ALA A 64 9.98 20.87 -6.21
C ALA A 64 9.61 21.27 -4.77
N ARG A 65 9.92 22.50 -4.33
CA ARG A 65 9.49 23.02 -3.04
C ARG A 65 7.97 23.20 -2.97
N THR A 66 7.36 23.79 -4.00
CA THR A 66 5.89 23.96 -4.06
C THR A 66 5.14 22.63 -4.14
N GLU A 67 5.68 21.62 -4.83
CA GLU A 67 5.10 20.29 -4.84
C GLU A 67 5.25 19.60 -3.47
N ARG A 68 6.40 19.77 -2.79
CA ARG A 68 6.61 19.25 -1.44
C ARG A 68 5.63 19.88 -0.43
N THR A 69 5.39 21.19 -0.49
CA THR A 69 4.43 21.86 0.41
C THR A 69 3.00 21.39 0.15
N LYS A 70 2.54 21.37 -1.10
CA LYS A 70 1.22 20.83 -1.48
C LYS A 70 1.04 19.39 -1.02
N ASN A 71 2.05 18.54 -1.21
CA ASN A 71 2.04 17.16 -0.76
C ASN A 71 1.98 17.04 0.78
N LYS A 72 2.67 17.92 1.51
CA LYS A 72 2.63 17.96 2.99
C LYS A 72 1.26 18.37 3.50
N GLU A 73 0.62 19.36 2.88
CA GLU A 73 -0.74 19.80 3.20
C GLU A 73 -1.77 18.70 2.93
N ALA A 74 -1.72 18.06 1.76
CA ALA A 74 -2.59 16.94 1.42
C ALA A 74 -2.44 15.76 2.42
N LYS A 75 -1.21 15.46 2.85
CA LYS A 75 -0.96 14.46 3.90
C LYS A 75 -1.59 14.88 5.23
N LYS A 76 -1.45 16.15 5.64
CA LYS A 76 -2.02 16.69 6.88
C LYS A 76 -3.56 16.60 6.87
N THR A 77 -4.21 17.01 5.79
CA THR A 77 -5.68 16.97 5.66
C THR A 77 -6.20 15.52 5.66
N SER A 78 -5.51 14.60 4.97
CA SER A 78 -5.86 13.18 4.99
C SER A 78 -5.77 12.58 6.40
N PHE A 79 -4.73 12.94 7.15
CA PHE A 79 -4.51 12.48 8.52
C PHE A 79 -5.56 13.03 9.49
N GLN A 80 -5.89 14.32 9.41
CA GLN A 80 -6.93 14.94 10.22
C GLN A 80 -8.30 14.32 9.94
N THR A 81 -8.63 14.09 8.66
CA THR A 81 -9.89 13.47 8.26
C THR A 81 -9.97 12.02 8.75
N ALA A 82 -8.90 11.25 8.63
CA ALA A 82 -8.82 9.89 9.16
C ALA A 82 -8.95 9.86 10.69
N THR A 83 -8.34 10.82 11.39
CA THR A 83 -8.45 10.97 12.85
C THR A 83 -9.89 11.22 13.27
N LYS A 84 -10.59 12.15 12.59
CA LYS A 84 -12.00 12.45 12.85
C LYS A 84 -12.89 11.23 12.61
N ALA A 85 -12.68 10.52 11.51
CA ALA A 85 -13.43 9.29 11.19
C ALA A 85 -13.17 8.18 12.22
N HIS A 86 -11.91 7.97 12.61
CA HIS A 86 -11.52 6.98 13.60
C HIS A 86 -12.13 7.28 14.98
N ARG A 87 -12.12 8.54 15.43
CA ARG A 87 -12.77 8.95 16.70
C ARG A 87 -14.27 8.67 16.72
N LYS A 88 -14.93 8.80 15.57
CA LYS A 88 -16.35 8.47 15.41
C LYS A 88 -16.62 6.99 15.15
N THR A 89 -15.58 6.15 15.10
CA THR A 89 -15.76 4.72 14.86
C THR A 89 -16.19 4.02 16.14
N THR A 90 -17.35 3.37 16.11
CA THR A 90 -17.91 2.68 17.27
C THR A 90 -17.44 1.22 17.35
N ASN A 91 -17.60 0.60 18.52
CA ASN A 91 -17.26 -0.80 18.83
C ASN A 91 -15.78 -1.17 18.68
N LEU A 92 -14.86 -0.21 18.75
CA LEU A 92 -13.43 -0.52 18.70
C LEU A 92 -13.00 -1.35 19.93
N PRO A 93 -12.22 -2.43 19.75
CA PRO A 93 -11.78 -3.28 20.86
C PRO A 93 -10.86 -2.53 21.81
N ALA A 94 -10.71 -2.98 23.06
CA ALA A 94 -9.73 -2.38 23.97
C ALA A 94 -8.30 -2.57 23.43
N ARG A 95 -7.37 -1.64 23.68
CA ARG A 95 -5.99 -1.73 23.15
C ARG A 95 -5.27 -3.02 23.59
N THR A 96 -5.67 -3.57 24.73
CA THR A 96 -5.13 -4.78 25.36
C THR A 96 -5.82 -6.07 24.93
N SER A 97 -6.94 -6.00 24.19
CA SER A 97 -7.61 -7.18 23.67
C SER A 97 -6.69 -7.96 22.72
N LYS A 98 -6.87 -9.28 22.64
CA LYS A 98 -6.09 -10.14 21.75
C LYS A 98 -6.99 -10.83 20.73
N PHE A 99 -6.48 -11.02 19.53
CA PHE A 99 -7.12 -11.74 18.43
C PHE A 99 -6.14 -12.80 17.95
N HIS A 100 -6.51 -14.07 18.08
CA HIS A 100 -5.63 -15.19 17.75
C HIS A 100 -6.09 -15.86 16.46
N VAL A 101 -5.20 -15.87 15.48
CA VAL A 101 -5.36 -16.60 14.23
C VAL A 101 -4.51 -17.86 14.32
N PRO A 102 -5.12 -19.05 14.23
CA PRO A 102 -4.39 -20.31 14.31
C PRO A 102 -3.42 -20.48 13.14
N ALA A 103 -2.38 -21.27 13.37
CA ALA A 103 -1.49 -21.74 12.31
C ALA A 103 -2.24 -22.66 11.33
N GLY A 104 -1.71 -22.82 10.12
CA GLY A 104 -2.23 -23.75 9.13
C GLY A 104 -1.49 -23.65 7.81
N GLY A 105 -1.48 -24.74 7.01
CA GLY A 105 -0.95 -24.73 5.65
C GLY A 105 0.50 -24.26 5.54
N GLY A 106 1.33 -24.59 6.53
CA GLY A 106 2.74 -24.17 6.61
C GLY A 106 2.96 -22.74 7.10
N LYS A 107 1.90 -21.99 7.47
CA LYS A 107 2.00 -20.62 7.98
C LYS A 107 1.92 -20.58 9.51
N PRO A 108 2.74 -19.75 10.16
CA PRO A 108 2.74 -19.61 11.62
C PRO A 108 1.44 -19.00 12.13
N ALA A 109 1.11 -19.27 13.39
CA ALA A 109 0.00 -18.59 14.06
C ALA A 109 0.29 -17.09 14.21
N HIS A 110 -0.77 -16.28 14.17
CA HIS A 110 -0.67 -14.83 14.39
C HIS A 110 -1.47 -14.42 15.61
N THR A 111 -0.90 -13.52 16.41
CA THR A 111 -1.64 -12.84 17.48
C THR A 111 -1.60 -11.34 17.23
N TYR A 112 -2.79 -10.75 17.17
CA TYR A 112 -2.96 -9.30 17.03
C TYR A 112 -3.48 -8.72 18.34
N THR A 113 -3.04 -7.51 18.63
CA THR A 113 -3.55 -6.73 19.75
C THR A 113 -4.66 -5.80 19.30
N GLY A 114 -5.49 -5.32 20.24
CA GLY A 114 -6.46 -4.27 19.93
C GLY A 114 -5.79 -2.96 19.52
N LYS A 115 -4.52 -2.73 19.89
CA LYS A 115 -3.70 -1.64 19.32
C LYS A 115 -3.51 -1.83 17.82
N ASP A 116 -3.17 -3.03 17.36
CA ASP A 116 -3.02 -3.34 15.93
C ASP A 116 -4.34 -3.17 15.17
N VAL A 117 -5.44 -3.64 15.75
CA VAL A 117 -6.78 -3.50 15.17
C VAL A 117 -7.19 -2.03 15.03
N ARG A 118 -7.04 -1.24 16.09
CA ARG A 118 -7.33 0.21 16.03
C ARG A 118 -6.46 0.92 15.01
N LYS A 119 -5.17 0.59 14.96
CA LYS A 119 -4.26 1.14 13.95
C LYS A 119 -4.70 0.78 12.53
N ALA A 120 -5.05 -0.46 12.26
CA ALA A 120 -5.54 -0.90 10.96
C ALA A 120 -6.86 -0.20 10.58
N VAL A 121 -7.78 0.03 11.53
CA VAL A 121 -9.00 0.81 11.29
C VAL A 121 -8.67 2.28 10.99
N PHE A 122 -7.72 2.88 11.69
CA PHE A 122 -7.25 4.23 11.37
C PHE A 122 -6.62 4.30 9.96
N ASP A 123 -5.74 3.36 9.64
CA ASP A 123 -5.07 3.28 8.34
C ASP A 123 -6.08 3.04 7.20
N SER A 124 -7.15 2.27 7.46
CA SER A 124 -8.29 2.12 6.56
C SER A 124 -8.98 3.45 6.24
N HIS A 125 -9.22 4.30 7.25
CA HIS A 125 -9.80 5.64 7.03
C HIS A 125 -8.86 6.55 6.23
N ARG A 126 -7.55 6.47 6.50
CA ARG A 126 -6.54 7.22 5.75
C ARG A 126 -6.48 6.77 4.29
N GLU A 127 -6.47 5.46 4.07
CA GLU A 127 -6.48 4.86 2.74
C GLU A 127 -7.75 5.24 1.97
N ALA A 128 -8.90 5.29 2.65
CA ALA A 128 -10.14 5.74 2.04
C ALA A 128 -10.11 7.21 1.56
N GLN A 129 -9.28 8.07 2.15
CA GLN A 129 -9.05 9.42 1.61
C GLN A 129 -8.09 9.37 0.43
N ARG A 130 -7.00 8.61 0.56
CA ARG A 130 -6.01 8.45 -0.52
C ARG A 130 -6.67 7.95 -1.80
N VAL A 131 -7.48 6.90 -1.72
CA VAL A 131 -8.11 6.26 -2.88
C VAL A 131 -9.04 7.22 -3.67
N LYS A 132 -9.63 8.23 -3.03
CA LYS A 132 -10.48 9.21 -3.72
C LYS A 132 -9.73 10.07 -4.74
N THR A 133 -8.44 10.28 -4.53
CA THR A 133 -7.61 11.13 -5.39
C THR A 133 -6.76 10.33 -6.38
N LEU A 134 -6.91 8.99 -6.40
CA LEU A 134 -6.13 8.11 -7.25
C LEU A 134 -6.86 7.78 -8.56
N SER A 135 -6.10 7.41 -9.59
CA SER A 135 -6.66 6.80 -10.78
C SER A 135 -7.30 5.45 -10.47
N LYS A 136 -8.26 5.01 -11.32
CA LYS A 136 -8.92 3.70 -11.17
C LYS A 136 -7.92 2.54 -11.06
N THR A 137 -6.84 2.58 -11.84
CA THR A 137 -5.78 1.55 -11.83
C THR A 137 -5.02 1.52 -10.51
N GLN A 138 -4.72 2.70 -9.93
CA GLN A 138 -4.06 2.80 -8.64
C GLN A 138 -5.00 2.42 -7.49
N ALA A 139 -6.28 2.79 -7.57
CA ALA A 139 -7.30 2.41 -6.60
C ALA A 139 -7.47 0.88 -6.52
N LYS A 140 -7.38 0.16 -7.65
CA LYS A 140 -7.40 -1.31 -7.69
C LYS A 140 -6.27 -1.96 -6.88
N LYS A 141 -5.12 -1.30 -6.73
CA LYS A 141 -3.98 -1.77 -5.93
C LYS A 141 -4.11 -1.45 -4.44
N SER A 142 -5.14 -0.69 -4.03
CA SER A 142 -5.36 -0.34 -2.63
C SER A 142 -5.62 -1.60 -1.78
N PRO A 143 -5.06 -1.67 -0.55
CA PRO A 143 -5.41 -2.72 0.42
C PRO A 143 -6.82 -2.56 0.99
N LEU A 144 -7.47 -1.41 0.79
CA LEU A 144 -8.87 -1.20 1.17
C LEU A 144 -9.78 -1.83 0.13
N LYS A 145 -10.53 -2.87 0.51
CA LYS A 145 -11.50 -3.54 -0.37
C LYS A 145 -12.91 -3.44 0.19
N SER A 146 -13.90 -3.54 -0.69
CA SER A 146 -15.28 -3.75 -0.29
C SER A 146 -15.42 -5.16 0.29
N PHE A 147 -16.07 -5.26 1.45
CA PHE A 147 -16.41 -6.51 2.08
C PHE A 147 -17.92 -6.74 1.93
N ASN A 148 -18.28 -7.53 0.93
CA ASN A 148 -19.66 -7.93 0.70
C ASN A 148 -19.93 -9.19 1.51
N ASN A 149 -20.44 -9.02 2.73
CA ASN A 149 -21.04 -10.13 3.46
C ASN A 149 -22.41 -10.39 2.82
N TYR A 150 -22.42 -11.01 1.64
CA TYR A 150 -23.65 -11.61 1.11
C TYR A 150 -24.23 -12.45 2.24
N PRO A 151 -25.53 -12.33 2.55
CA PRO A 151 -26.12 -13.09 3.64
C PRO A 151 -25.74 -14.54 3.42
N HIS A 152 -24.86 -15.06 4.27
CA HIS A 152 -24.64 -16.48 4.34
C HIS A 152 -25.95 -17.01 4.84
N GLU A 153 -26.75 -17.51 3.90
CA GLU A 153 -27.81 -18.45 4.20
C GLU A 153 -27.25 -19.47 5.19
N ALA A 154 -28.11 -19.84 6.14
CA ALA A 154 -27.80 -20.73 7.24
C ALA A 154 -26.88 -21.89 6.79
N PRO A 155 -26.02 -22.41 7.68
CA PRO A 155 -25.23 -23.60 7.40
C PRO A 155 -26.09 -24.63 6.67
N LYS A 156 -25.65 -25.10 5.50
CA LYS A 156 -26.19 -26.35 4.98
C LYS A 156 -25.94 -27.44 6.05
N PRO A 157 -26.89 -28.35 6.30
CA PRO A 157 -26.69 -29.43 7.25
C PRO A 157 -25.36 -30.16 6.97
N GLY A 158 -24.49 -30.28 7.97
CA GLY A 158 -23.15 -30.87 7.84
C GLY A 158 -22.00 -29.90 7.50
N GLY A 159 -22.30 -28.63 7.18
CA GLY A 159 -21.29 -27.60 6.94
C GLY A 159 -20.85 -26.90 8.22
N GLY A 160 -19.58 -27.05 8.61
CA GLY A 160 -19.00 -26.33 9.75
C GLY A 160 -19.09 -24.82 9.54
N THR A 161 -19.95 -24.13 10.29
CA THR A 161 -20.11 -22.68 10.20
C THR A 161 -19.19 -21.98 11.18
N LYS A 162 -18.11 -21.40 10.66
CA LYS A 162 -17.48 -20.28 11.37
C LYS A 162 -18.18 -19.00 10.88
N PRO A 163 -19.10 -18.42 11.68
CA PRO A 163 -19.87 -17.27 11.24
C PRO A 163 -18.94 -16.08 10.95
N LEU A 164 -19.21 -15.35 9.87
CA LEU A 164 -18.59 -14.05 9.62
C LEU A 164 -19.20 -12.99 10.56
N PRO A 165 -18.53 -11.85 10.75
CA PRO A 165 -19.08 -10.76 11.55
C PRO A 165 -20.46 -10.32 11.08
N HIS A 166 -21.40 -10.18 12.02
CA HIS A 166 -22.75 -9.73 11.71
C HIS A 166 -22.76 -8.31 11.14
N MET A 167 -23.22 -8.17 9.90
CA MET A 167 -23.32 -6.89 9.20
C MET A 167 -24.74 -6.32 9.37
N THR A 168 -24.85 -5.01 9.49
CA THR A 168 -26.17 -4.36 9.53
C THR A 168 -26.77 -4.41 8.13
N VAL A 169 -27.86 -5.17 7.96
CA VAL A 169 -28.61 -5.30 6.70
C VAL A 169 -29.77 -4.33 6.69
N ASP A 170 -29.94 -3.58 5.59
CA ASP A 170 -31.13 -2.75 5.40
C ASP A 170 -32.21 -3.60 4.74
N LYS A 171 -33.18 -4.09 5.51
CA LYS A 171 -34.22 -5.03 5.03
C LYS A 171 -35.00 -4.51 3.80
N LYS A 172 -35.04 -3.19 3.60
CA LYS A 172 -35.71 -2.52 2.48
C LYS A 172 -34.84 -2.38 1.22
N LYS A 173 -33.52 -2.58 1.32
CA LYS A 173 -32.60 -2.52 0.18
C LYS A 173 -32.12 -3.93 -0.13
N LYS A 174 -32.30 -4.38 -1.38
CA LYS A 174 -31.75 -5.66 -1.88
C LYS A 174 -30.23 -5.78 -1.67
N HIS A 175 -29.54 -4.67 -1.38
CA HIS A 175 -28.12 -4.62 -1.07
C HIS A 175 -27.84 -3.97 0.28
N THR A 176 -27.15 -4.72 1.14
CA THR A 176 -26.50 -4.23 2.35
C THR A 176 -25.49 -3.14 2.01
N GLN A 177 -25.36 -2.09 2.83
CA GLN A 177 -24.21 -1.17 2.72
C GLN A 177 -22.95 -2.02 2.86
N PRO A 178 -22.08 -2.10 1.82
CA PRO A 178 -20.95 -3.00 1.86
C PRO A 178 -20.02 -2.61 3.00
N GLY A 179 -19.50 -3.61 3.68
CA GLY A 179 -18.40 -3.40 4.61
C GLY A 179 -17.15 -2.95 3.87
N ARG A 180 -16.13 -2.61 4.64
CA ARG A 180 -14.77 -2.43 4.16
C ARG A 180 -13.88 -3.37 4.93
N GLU A 181 -13.02 -4.05 4.20
CA GLU A 181 -11.93 -4.81 4.77
C GLU A 181 -10.60 -4.07 4.59
N PHE A 182 -9.74 -4.22 5.58
CA PHE A 182 -8.37 -3.68 5.53
C PHE A 182 -7.43 -4.65 6.25
N PRO A 183 -6.23 -4.93 5.70
CA PRO A 183 -5.32 -5.91 6.29
C PRO A 183 -4.81 -5.45 7.65
N LEU A 184 -4.63 -6.42 8.56
CA LEU A 184 -3.80 -6.26 9.75
C LEU A 184 -2.30 -6.32 9.38
N PRO A 185 -1.38 -5.88 10.25
CA PRO A 185 0.06 -5.97 9.97
C PRO A 185 0.54 -7.42 9.95
N ASN A 186 1.38 -7.81 9.00
CA ASN A 186 2.01 -9.12 9.03
C ASN A 186 3.29 -9.08 9.89
N HIS A 187 3.24 -9.64 11.10
CA HIS A 187 4.37 -9.65 12.04
C HIS A 187 5.48 -10.64 11.66
N HIS A 188 5.18 -11.66 10.84
CA HIS A 188 6.15 -12.69 10.41
C HIS A 188 6.77 -12.42 9.03
N GLY A 189 6.26 -11.40 8.33
CA GLY A 189 6.74 -11.02 7.00
C GLY A 189 6.06 -9.75 6.50
N PRO A 190 6.59 -8.55 6.81
CA PRO A 190 5.92 -7.27 6.53
C PRO A 190 5.62 -7.01 5.05
N SER A 191 6.35 -7.66 4.14
CA SER A 191 6.17 -7.59 2.69
C SER A 191 5.04 -8.48 2.16
N THR A 192 4.53 -9.41 2.97
CA THR A 192 3.53 -10.40 2.55
C THR A 192 2.14 -10.08 3.11
N PRO A 193 1.06 -10.40 2.38
CA PRO A 193 -0.30 -10.15 2.86
C PRO A 193 -0.54 -10.81 4.22
N SER A 194 -1.07 -10.03 5.17
CA SER A 194 -1.50 -10.56 6.46
C SER A 194 -2.67 -11.54 6.28
N PRO A 195 -2.71 -12.64 7.07
CA PRO A 195 -3.82 -13.59 7.01
C PRO A 195 -5.15 -13.00 7.49
N ALA A 196 -5.10 -11.92 8.28
CA ALA A 196 -6.27 -11.31 8.89
C ALA A 196 -6.54 -9.87 8.43
N ARG A 197 -7.82 -9.50 8.47
CA ARG A 197 -8.38 -8.22 8.03
C ARG A 197 -9.35 -7.68 9.09
N VAL A 198 -9.37 -6.36 9.27
CA VAL A 198 -10.40 -5.66 10.05
C VAL A 198 -11.60 -5.35 9.17
N ILE A 199 -12.80 -5.56 9.69
CA ILE A 199 -14.05 -5.22 9.02
C ILE A 199 -14.68 -3.99 9.67
N THR A 200 -14.99 -2.99 8.85
CA THR A 200 -15.77 -1.82 9.26
C THR A 200 -16.99 -1.66 8.35
N GLN A 201 -18.07 -1.08 8.87
CA GLN A 201 -19.26 -0.78 8.07
C GLN A 201 -19.68 0.66 8.30
N LYS A 202 -20.06 1.36 7.23
CA LYS A 202 -20.64 2.70 7.35
C LYS A 202 -22.08 2.59 7.86
N THR A 203 -22.44 3.37 8.87
CA THR A 203 -23.80 3.42 9.42
C THR A 203 -24.67 4.39 8.61
N LYS A 204 -26.00 4.31 8.80
CA LYS A 204 -26.96 5.25 8.17
C LYS A 204 -26.64 6.71 8.55
N GLY A 205 -26.18 6.95 9.78
CA GLY A 205 -25.75 8.27 10.27
C GLY A 205 -24.36 8.72 9.80
N GLY A 206 -23.76 8.03 8.82
CA GLY A 206 -22.52 8.48 8.15
C GLY A 206 -21.20 8.20 8.88
N HIS A 207 -21.24 7.68 10.11
CA HIS A 207 -20.05 7.21 10.84
C HIS A 207 -19.75 5.73 10.52
N TYR A 208 -18.73 5.16 11.17
CA TYR A 208 -18.33 3.77 10.96
C TYR A 208 -18.49 2.95 12.24
N THR A 209 -18.76 1.66 12.08
CA THR A 209 -18.78 0.69 13.17
C THR A 209 -17.77 -0.40 12.86
N PHE A 210 -16.91 -0.73 13.82
CA PHE A 210 -16.09 -1.92 13.76
C PHE A 210 -16.97 -3.16 13.93
N LYS A 211 -16.86 -4.11 13.02
CA LYS A 211 -17.68 -5.33 12.99
C LYS A 211 -16.93 -6.55 13.50
N GLY A 212 -15.63 -6.61 13.28
CA GLY A 212 -14.81 -7.71 13.75
C GLY A 212 -13.49 -7.81 13.00
N VAL A 213 -12.71 -8.83 13.38
CA VAL A 213 -11.57 -9.30 12.61
C VAL A 213 -12.00 -10.57 11.89
N ILE A 214 -11.63 -10.70 10.62
CA ILE A 214 -11.74 -11.94 9.87
C ILE A 214 -10.35 -12.42 9.49
N SER A 215 -10.20 -13.72 9.28
CA SER A 215 -8.98 -14.32 8.74
C SER A 215 -9.34 -15.25 7.60
N HIS A 216 -8.47 -15.33 6.61
CA HIS A 216 -8.52 -16.45 5.68
C HIS A 216 -8.20 -17.75 6.43
N ASP A 217 -8.83 -18.86 6.05
CA ASP A 217 -8.50 -20.20 6.53
C ASP A 217 -7.07 -20.56 6.08
N GLN A 218 -6.16 -20.62 7.05
CA GLN A 218 -4.75 -20.89 6.79
C GLN A 218 -4.51 -22.38 6.50
N SER A 219 -5.44 -23.27 6.85
CA SER A 219 -5.29 -24.71 6.62
C SER A 219 -5.42 -25.11 5.15
N ARG A 220 -5.95 -24.23 4.29
CA ARG A 220 -6.11 -24.48 2.86
C ARG A 220 -4.76 -24.46 2.16
N THR A 221 -4.39 -25.60 1.60
CA THR A 221 -3.23 -25.78 0.72
C THR A 221 -3.55 -25.29 -0.69
N ASP A 222 -2.53 -25.07 -1.53
CA ASP A 222 -2.71 -24.62 -2.93
C ASP A 222 -3.66 -25.53 -3.74
N LYS A 223 -3.70 -26.82 -3.42
CA LYS A 223 -4.58 -27.82 -4.05
C LYS A 223 -6.06 -27.70 -3.65
N THR A 224 -6.38 -26.93 -2.61
CA THR A 224 -7.75 -26.75 -2.07
C THR A 224 -8.22 -25.29 -2.14
N LYS A 225 -7.44 -24.41 -2.80
CA LYS A 225 -7.84 -23.03 -3.11
C LYS A 225 -9.00 -23.06 -4.11
N GLY A 226 -10.19 -22.61 -3.69
CA GLY A 226 -11.36 -22.45 -4.57
C GLY A 226 -12.47 -23.49 -4.39
N THR A 227 -12.22 -24.62 -3.73
CA THR A 227 -13.23 -25.66 -3.48
C THR A 227 -13.91 -25.45 -2.12
N GLY A 228 -14.94 -24.60 -2.04
CA GLY A 228 -15.80 -24.47 -0.86
C GLY A 228 -16.21 -23.05 -0.50
N TYR A 229 -17.43 -22.92 0.03
CA TYR A 229 -18.02 -21.67 0.54
C TYR A 229 -17.24 -21.16 1.77
N ASN A 230 -16.93 -19.87 1.78
CA ASN A 230 -16.25 -19.12 2.85
C ASN A 230 -14.84 -19.57 3.22
N ASP A 231 -13.85 -19.04 2.51
CA ASP A 231 -12.45 -19.06 2.92
C ASP A 231 -12.14 -18.13 4.11
N HIS A 232 -13.13 -17.38 4.60
CA HIS A 232 -12.98 -16.46 5.73
C HIS A 232 -13.69 -16.96 6.98
N PHE A 233 -13.09 -16.73 8.15
CA PHE A 233 -13.73 -16.96 9.44
C PHE A 233 -13.56 -15.76 10.37
N GLN A 234 -14.53 -15.52 11.25
CA GLN A 234 -14.40 -14.49 12.28
C GLN A 234 -13.39 -14.90 13.34
N VAL A 235 -12.45 -14.00 13.64
CA VAL A 235 -11.49 -14.14 14.72
C VAL A 235 -12.10 -13.53 15.99
N LYS A 236 -12.31 -14.37 17.01
CA LYS A 236 -12.91 -13.94 18.28
C LYS A 236 -11.96 -13.03 19.06
N GLU A 237 -12.51 -11.93 19.59
CA GLU A 237 -11.81 -11.06 20.54
C GLU A 237 -11.68 -11.78 21.88
N ARG A 238 -10.46 -11.91 22.39
CA ARG A 238 -10.17 -12.34 23.76
C ARG A 238 -9.91 -11.09 24.61
N LYS A 239 -10.90 -10.75 25.44
CA LYS A 239 -10.78 -9.65 26.41
C LYS A 239 -9.94 -10.13 27.61
N ARG A 240 -9.06 -9.26 28.13
CA ARG A 240 -8.34 -9.55 29.38
C ARG A 240 -9.36 -9.60 30.50
N LYS A 241 -9.42 -10.71 31.26
CA LYS A 241 -10.21 -10.75 32.50
C LYS A 241 -9.64 -9.67 33.44
N ARG A 242 -10.50 -8.77 33.93
CA ARG A 242 -10.14 -7.88 35.03
C ARG A 242 -9.84 -8.81 36.22
N LYS A 243 -8.63 -8.72 36.75
CA LYS A 243 -8.29 -9.32 38.04
C LYS A 243 -8.77 -8.36 39.12
#